data_AF-A0A7C3HAE0-F1
#
_entry.id   AF-A0A7C3HAE0-F1
#
_cell.length_a   1.000
_cell.length_b   1.000
_cell.length_c   1.000
_cell.angle_alpha   90.00
_cell.angle_beta   90.00
_cell.angle_gamma   90.00
#
_symmetry.space_group_name_H-M   'P 1'
#
loop_
_entity.id
_entity.type
_entity.pdbx_description
1 polymer ?
#
loop_
_entity_poly.entity_id
_entity_poly.type
_entity_poly.pdbx_seq_one_letter_code
_entity_poly.pdbx_strand_id
1 'polypeptide(L)' 'MIDQAQLENLCSFESDGEKVISVYLDTDTAKESSESIKSQLKGMLRDAQLQSTPDAENIERYLDLSYDWSTPGLAIFSCA' A
#
# COMPACT_ATOMS: atom_id res chain seq x y z
N MET A 1 7.91 11.59 -7.03
CA MET A 1 8.32 12.14 -5.72
C MET A 1 7.12 12.88 -5.18
N ILE A 2 6.69 12.59 -3.95
CA ILE A 2 5.58 13.29 -3.30
C ILE A 2 6.01 14.74 -3.03
N ASP A 3 5.15 15.71 -3.34
CA ASP A 3 5.39 17.11 -3.02
C ASP A 3 4.75 17.52 -1.68
N GLN A 4 5.08 18.71 -1.19
CA GLN A 4 4.58 19.23 0.08
C GLN A 4 3.04 19.36 0.10
N ALA A 5 2.43 19.77 -1.01
CA ALA A 5 0.98 19.96 -1.08
C ALA A 5 0.26 18.60 -1.03
N GLN A 6 0.79 17.58 -1.71
CA GLN A 6 0.30 16.21 -1.64
C GLN A 6 0.43 15.64 -0.23
N LEU A 7 1.53 15.92 0.47
CA LEU A 7 1.71 15.50 1.86
C LEU A 7 0.74 16.20 2.81
N GLU A 8 0.55 17.52 2.68
CA GLU A 8 -0.42 18.29 3.47
C GLU A 8 -1.85 17.79 3.25
N ASN A 9 -2.22 17.51 2.00
CA ASN A 9 -3.52 16.91 1.68
C ASN A 9 -3.69 15.54 2.34
N LEU A 10 -2.66 14.70 2.35
CA LEU A 10 -2.70 13.39 3.01
C LEU A 10 -2.82 13.52 4.53
N CYS A 11 -2.08 14.45 5.14
CA CYS A 11 -2.17 14.74 6.58
C CYS A 11 -3.50 15.36 7.00
N SER A 12 -4.19 16.03 6.09
CA SER A 12 -5.51 16.62 6.34
C SER A 12 -6.67 15.65 6.10
N PHE A 13 -6.37 14.41 5.68
CA PHE A 13 -7.40 13.40 5.47
C PHE A 13 -7.97 12.93 6.81
N GLU A 14 -9.29 13.03 6.94
CA GLU A 14 -10.06 12.48 8.06
C GLU A 14 -10.95 11.36 7.53
N SER A 15 -10.91 10.19 8.17
CA SER A 15 -11.64 9.00 7.73
C SER A 15 -13.08 8.93 8.24
N ASP A 16 -13.61 10.01 8.84
CA ASP A 16 -14.97 10.08 9.42
C ASP A 16 -15.33 8.90 10.37
N GLY A 17 -14.31 8.33 11.03
CA GLY A 17 -14.46 7.19 11.95
C GLY A 17 -14.17 5.82 11.32
N GLU A 18 -13.91 5.75 10.02
CA GLU A 18 -13.48 4.55 9.31
C GLU A 18 -11.99 4.25 9.56
N LYS A 19 -11.60 3.00 9.33
CA LYS A 19 -10.21 2.56 9.51
C LYS A 19 -9.40 2.83 8.25
N VAL A 20 -8.20 3.38 8.42
CA VAL A 20 -7.24 3.57 7.34
C VAL A 20 -6.18 2.48 7.39
N ILE A 21 -5.94 1.82 6.25
CA ILE A 21 -4.79 0.94 6.05
C ILE A 21 -3.66 1.76 5.45
N SER A 22 -2.51 1.78 6.14
CA SER A 22 -1.26 2.38 5.65
C SER A 22 -0.21 1.30 5.45
N VAL A 23 0.32 1.19 4.23
CA VAL A 23 1.31 0.17 3.85
C VAL A 23 2.58 0.87 3.36
N TYR A 24 3.72 0.44 3.87
CA TYR A 24 5.05 0.89 3.44
C TYR A 24 5.86 -0.32 3.00
N LEU A 25 6.29 -0.36 1.75
CA LEU A 25 7.04 -1.46 1.16
C LEU A 25 8.36 -0.97 0.56
N ASP A 26 9.43 -1.73 0.79
CA ASP A 26 10.62 -1.68 -0.04
C ASP A 26 10.32 -2.52 -1.30
N THR A 27 10.14 -1.85 -2.43
CA THR A 27 9.81 -2.49 -3.71
C THR A 27 11.03 -2.63 -4.62
N ASP A 28 12.23 -2.53 -4.07
CA ASP A 28 13.48 -2.68 -4.82
C ASP A 28 13.61 -4.10 -5.41
N THR A 29 13.25 -4.22 -6.68
CA THR A 29 13.27 -5.49 -7.41
C THR A 29 14.68 -6.03 -7.67
N ALA A 30 15.73 -5.25 -7.39
CA ALA A 30 17.11 -5.73 -7.40
C ALA A 30 17.45 -6.54 -6.14
N LYS A 31 16.72 -6.35 -5.02
CA LYS A 31 16.88 -7.12 -3.78
C LYS A 31 15.98 -8.35 -3.74
N GLU A 32 14.74 -8.22 -4.22
CA GLU A 32 13.72 -9.26 -4.09
C GLU A 32 12.73 -9.23 -5.27
N SER A 33 12.20 -10.38 -5.70
CA SER A 33 11.25 -10.39 -6.83
C SER A 33 9.91 -9.75 -6.47
N SER A 34 9.22 -9.18 -7.46
CA SER A 34 7.91 -8.56 -7.26
C SER A 34 6.87 -9.54 -6.71
N GLU A 35 6.93 -10.82 -7.09
CA GLU A 35 6.06 -11.87 -6.55
C GLU A 35 6.31 -12.11 -5.05
N SER A 36 7.57 -12.04 -4.62
CA SER A 36 7.93 -12.24 -3.21
C SER A 36 7.52 -11.03 -2.37
N ILE A 37 7.71 -9.81 -2.87
CA ILE A 37 7.20 -8.58 -2.24
C ILE A 37 5.67 -8.61 -2.11
N LYS A 38 4.94 -9.04 -3.16
CA LYS A 38 3.48 -9.25 -3.10
C LYS A 38 3.09 -10.31 -2.06
N SER A 39 3.86 -11.39 -1.95
CA SER A 39 3.65 -12.43 -0.94
C SER A 39 3.85 -11.88 0.49
N GLN A 40 4.85 -11.03 0.71
CA GLN A 40 5.08 -10.36 1.99
C GLN A 40 3.90 -9.45 2.35
N LEU A 41 3.40 -8.64 1.42
CA LEU A 41 2.21 -7.83 1.65
C LEU A 41 1.03 -8.70 2.12
N LYS A 42 0.75 -9.81 1.43
CA LYS A 42 -0.32 -10.75 1.82
C LYS A 42 -0.12 -11.29 3.23
N GLY A 43 1.13 -11.58 3.60
CA GLY A 43 1.51 -11.92 4.97
C GLY A 43 1.17 -10.82 5.98
N MET A 44 1.59 -9.58 5.71
CA MET A 44 1.34 -8.42 6.57
C MET A 44 -0.16 -8.16 6.76
N LEU A 45 -0.95 -8.21 5.68
CA LEU A 45 -2.40 -8.02 5.72
C LEU A 45 -3.08 -9.12 6.53
N ARG A 46 -2.64 -10.37 6.40
CA ARG A 46 -3.15 -11.49 7.18
C ARG A 46 -2.81 -11.38 8.67
N ASP A 47 -1.57 -11.01 8.98
CA ASP A 47 -1.10 -10.88 10.37
C ASP A 47 -1.82 -9.74 11.09
N ALA A 48 -2.20 -8.69 10.36
CA ALA A 48 -3.06 -7.60 10.83
C ALA A 48 -4.56 -7.94 10.85
N GLN A 49 -4.97 -9.14 10.38
CA GLN A 49 -6.37 -9.57 10.25
C GLN A 49 -7.21 -8.69 9.32
N LEU A 50 -6.59 -8.12 8.28
CA LEU A 50 -7.18 -7.20 7.30
C LEU A 50 -7.47 -7.86 5.95
N GLN A 51 -7.07 -9.12 5.73
CA GLN A 51 -7.11 -9.80 4.42
C GLN A 51 -8.50 -9.93 3.79
N SER A 52 -9.57 -9.75 4.56
CA SER A 52 -10.96 -9.82 4.08
C SER A 52 -11.63 -8.44 3.93
N THR A 53 -10.85 -7.36 4.09
CA THR A 53 -11.35 -5.99 3.92
C THR A 53 -11.33 -5.58 2.44
N PRO A 54 -12.28 -4.74 1.98
CA PRO A 54 -12.24 -4.19 0.62
C PRO A 54 -10.95 -3.40 0.34
N ASP A 55 -10.43 -2.71 1.36
CA ASP A 55 -9.17 -1.96 1.28
C ASP A 55 -7.96 -2.88 0.98
N ALA A 56 -7.88 -4.05 1.62
CA ALA A 56 -6.84 -5.03 1.33
C ALA A 56 -6.91 -5.51 -0.13
N GLU A 57 -8.11 -5.78 -0.66
CA GLU A 57 -8.30 -6.17 -2.07
C GLU A 57 -7.88 -5.05 -3.03
N ASN A 58 -8.22 -3.79 -2.71
CA ASN A 58 -7.83 -2.63 -3.50
C ASN A 58 -6.30 -2.46 -3.55
N ILE A 59 -5.61 -2.65 -2.42
CA ILE A 59 -4.15 -2.57 -2.34
C ILE A 59 -3.51 -3.69 -3.18
N GLU A 60 -3.98 -4.93 -3.05
CA GLU A 60 -3.46 -6.06 -3.85
C GLU A 60 -3.66 -5.82 -5.35
N ARG A 61 -4.87 -5.38 -5.74
CA ARG A 61 -5.20 -5.07 -7.13
C ARG A 61 -4.33 -3.95 -7.70
N TYR A 62 -4.02 -2.93 -6.91
CA TYR A 62 -3.12 -1.85 -7.34
C TYR A 62 -1.72 -2.40 -7.66
N LEU A 63 -1.16 -3.25 -6.80
CA LEU A 63 0.15 -3.88 -7.04
C LEU A 63 0.16 -4.82 -8.25
N ASP A 64 -0.96 -5.45 -8.57
CA ASP A 64 -1.07 -6.35 -9.71
C ASP A 64 -1.25 -5.62 -11.05
N LEU A 65 -2.01 -4.52 -11.07
CA LEU A 65 -2.44 -3.90 -12.32
C LEU A 65 -1.81 -2.54 -12.62
N SER A 66 -1.38 -1.81 -11.60
CA SER A 66 -1.10 -0.37 -11.74
C SER A 66 0.29 0.03 -11.28
N TYR A 67 0.88 -0.69 -10.33
CA TYR A 67 2.18 -0.32 -9.77
C TYR A 67 3.32 -0.52 -10.77
N ASP A 68 4.16 0.51 -10.92
CA ASP A 68 5.38 0.47 -11.70
C ASP A 68 6.53 -0.10 -10.88
N TRP A 69 6.83 -1.37 -11.11
CA TRP A 69 7.89 -2.14 -10.44
C TRP A 69 9.32 -1.68 -10.78
N SER A 70 9.50 -0.70 -11.67
CA SER A 70 10.80 -0.06 -11.89
C SER A 70 11.15 0.99 -10.83
N THR A 71 10.16 1.40 -10.02
CA THR A 71 10.34 2.39 -8.96
C THR A 71 10.61 1.72 -7.61
N PRO A 72 11.67 2.12 -6.88
CA PRO A 72 11.93 1.60 -5.55
C PRO A 72 11.16 2.38 -4.49
N GLY A 73 10.59 1.66 -3.54
CA GLY A 73 9.82 2.19 -2.43
C GLY A 73 8.37 2.54 -2.79
N LEU A 74 7.46 2.22 -1.88
CA LEU A 74 6.04 2.46 -2.04
C LEU A 74 5.36 2.74 -0.70
N ALA A 75 4.56 3.80 -0.65
CA ALA A 75 3.63 4.10 0.44
C ALA A 75 2.21 4.17 -0.12
N ILE A 76 1.30 3.35 0.41
CA ILE A 76 -0.12 3.30 0.00
C ILE A 76 -0.99 3.52 1.23
N PHE A 77 -2.06 4.29 1.01
CA PHE A 77 -3.11 4.54 1.99
C PHE A 77 -4.44 4.13 1.35
N SER A 78 -5.24 3.31 2.05
CA SER A 78 -6.58 2.90 1.62
C SER A 78 -7.57 3.11 2.76
N CYS A 79 -8.73 3.66 2.41
CA CYS A 79 -9.87 3.88 3.29
C CYS A 79 -11.15 3.77 2.44
N ALA A 80 -12.18 3.12 2.98
CA ALA A 80 -13.51 3.01 2.37
C ALA A 80 -14.34 4.29 2.53
#